data_AF-A0A7W9Z2S7-F1
#
_entry.id   AF-A0A7W9Z2S7-F1
#
_cell.length_a   1.000
_cell.length_b   1.000
_cell.length_c   1.000
_cell.angle_alpha   90.00
_cell.angle_beta   90.00
_cell.angle_gamma   90.00
#
_symmetry.space_group_name_H-M   'P 1'
#
loop_
_entity.id
_entity.type
_entity.pdbx_description
1 polymer ?
#
loop_
_entity_poly.entity_id
_entity_poly.type
_entity_poly.pdbx_seq_one_letter_code
_entity_poly.pdbx_strand_id
1 'polypeptide(L)'
;MELVSKKQYRGRVLAPSPELVGAVVQTLDQIDKLRSDIYRIKALNPQQKLEAYGIKGVVLAGMIPDTERKRSFELYRNSLSGLSIITFDELLAKLKSCASSCRRSLHSGMARDLWNAIKGNPSATRSYSVVSSPTSSWPAAKSGMM
;
A
#
# COMPACT_ATOMS: atom_id res chain seq x y z
N MET A 1 21.30 -10.56 -3.10
CA MET A 1 21.49 -9.17 -3.57
C MET A 1 21.93 -8.33 -2.39
N GLU A 2 23.08 -7.67 -2.48
CA GLU A 2 23.58 -6.79 -1.44
C GLU A 2 22.98 -5.39 -1.65
N LEU A 3 22.37 -4.80 -0.63
CA LEU A 3 21.68 -3.49 -0.76
C LEU A 3 22.62 -2.30 -0.62
N VAL A 4 23.77 -2.51 0.02
CA VAL A 4 24.74 -1.49 0.38
C VAL A 4 26.13 -1.98 0.03
N SER A 5 26.96 -1.12 -0.54
CA SER A 5 28.35 -1.46 -0.89
C SER A 5 29.17 -1.77 0.36
N LYS A 6 30.13 -2.70 0.23
CA LYS A 6 31.09 -3.04 1.30
C LYS A 6 32.11 -1.93 1.56
N LYS A 7 32.33 -1.05 0.57
CA LYS A 7 33.34 0.01 0.66
C LYS A 7 32.72 1.30 1.19
N GLN A 8 33.32 1.84 2.24
CA GLN A 8 32.98 3.17 2.73
C GLN A 8 33.35 4.22 1.69
N TYR A 9 32.42 5.13 1.40
CA TYR A 9 32.67 6.20 0.45
C TYR A 9 33.54 7.27 1.12
N ARG A 10 33.06 7.87 2.21
CA ARG A 10 33.82 8.74 3.14
C ARG A 10 33.12 8.73 4.51
N GLY A 11 33.89 8.71 5.61
CA GLY A 11 33.37 8.95 6.96
C GLY A 11 32.21 8.05 7.39
N ARG A 12 32.43 6.72 7.43
CA ARG A 12 31.46 5.68 7.84
C ARG A 12 30.16 5.58 7.03
N VAL A 13 29.94 6.44 6.03
CA VAL A 13 28.79 6.34 5.13
C VAL A 13 29.09 5.34 4.01
N LEU A 14 28.15 4.43 3.79
CA LEU A 14 28.24 3.42 2.75
C LEU A 14 27.33 3.82 1.58
N ALA A 15 27.83 3.64 0.36
CA ALA A 15 27.03 3.88 -0.83
C ALA A 15 26.00 2.76 -1.04
N PRO A 16 24.82 3.06 -1.60
CA PRO A 16 23.90 2.01 -2.06
C PRO A 16 24.56 1.14 -3.13
N SER A 17 24.14 -0.11 -3.23
CA SER A 17 24.64 -1.03 -4.26
C SER A 17 24.30 -0.53 -5.67
N PRO A 18 25.20 -0.67 -6.65
CA PRO A 18 24.93 -0.26 -8.04
C PRO A 18 23.72 -0.96 -8.64
N GLU A 19 23.46 -2.22 -8.25
CA GLU A 19 22.28 -2.97 -8.71
C GLU A 19 20.97 -2.35 -8.17
N LEU A 20 20.98 -1.90 -6.90
CA LEU A 20 19.83 -1.24 -6.28
C LEU A 20 19.57 0.12 -6.95
N VAL A 21 20.62 0.88 -7.21
CA VAL A 21 20.51 2.17 -7.92
C VAL A 21 19.98 1.95 -9.34
N GLY A 22 20.49 0.94 -10.06
CA GLY A 22 19.98 0.57 -11.38
C GLY A 22 18.50 0.22 -11.38
N ALA A 23 18.04 -0.58 -10.41
CA ALA A 23 16.63 -0.93 -10.27
C ALA A 23 15.73 0.29 -9.97
N VAL A 24 16.21 1.23 -9.15
CA VAL A 24 15.51 2.49 -8.87
C VAL A 24 15.37 3.32 -10.13
N VAL A 25 16.46 3.53 -10.88
CA VAL A 25 16.45 4.30 -12.14
C VAL A 25 15.51 3.66 -13.17
N GLN A 26 15.56 2.34 -13.34
CA GLN A 26 14.65 1.63 -14.25
C GLN A 26 13.18 1.82 -13.86
N THR A 27 12.88 1.77 -12.57
CA THR A 27 11.50 1.93 -12.09
C THR A 27 11.01 3.36 -12.27
N LEU A 28 11.87 4.36 -12.05
CA LEU A 28 11.55 5.77 -12.32
C LEU A 28 11.26 6.00 -13.81
N ASP A 29 12.08 5.45 -14.71
CA ASP A 29 11.85 5.51 -16.15
C ASP A 29 10.50 4.88 -16.55
N GLN A 30 10.14 3.74 -15.95
CA GLN A 30 8.83 3.11 -16.17
C GLN A 30 7.67 3.99 -15.68
N ILE A 31 7.81 4.64 -14.53
CA ILE A 31 6.79 5.56 -14.00
C ILE A 31 6.59 6.73 -14.96
N ASP A 32 7.67 7.31 -15.48
CA ASP A 32 7.59 8.46 -16.37
C ASP A 32 7.00 8.10 -17.74
N LYS A 33 7.33 6.91 -18.26
CA LYS A 33 6.68 6.34 -19.45
C LYS A 33 5.19 6.13 -19.22
N LEU A 34 4.81 5.51 -18.11
CA LEU A 34 3.41 5.28 -17.75
C LEU A 34 2.63 6.59 -17.62
N ARG A 35 3.21 7.61 -16.99
CA ARG A 35 2.60 8.95 -16.91
C ARG A 35 2.33 9.51 -18.30
N SER A 36 3.33 9.48 -19.17
CA SER A 36 3.25 9.99 -20.54
C SER A 36 2.18 9.24 -21.36
N ASP A 37 2.12 7.91 -21.21
CA ASP A 37 1.12 7.07 -21.88
C ASP A 37 -0.29 7.39 -21.41
N ILE A 38 -0.49 7.59 -20.11
CA ILE A 38 -1.81 7.98 -19.58
C ILE A 38 -2.23 9.36 -20.12
N TYR A 39 -1.32 10.33 -20.17
CA TYR A 39 -1.60 11.64 -20.76
C TYR A 39 -1.97 11.54 -22.24
N ARG A 40 -1.26 10.70 -23.00
CA ARG A 40 -1.57 10.43 -24.41
C ARG A 40 -2.94 9.78 -24.59
N ILE A 41 -3.27 8.76 -23.80
CA ILE A 41 -4.59 8.09 -23.86
C ILE A 41 -5.71 9.09 -23.54
N LYS A 42 -5.50 9.95 -22.54
CA LYS A 42 -6.44 11.01 -22.17
C LYS A 42 -6.66 12.00 -23.32
N ALA A 43 -5.59 12.40 -24.02
CA ALA A 43 -5.68 13.28 -25.18
C ALA A 43 -6.46 12.66 -26.34
N LEU A 44 -6.33 11.35 -26.55
CA LEU A 44 -7.06 10.62 -27.60
C LEU A 44 -8.54 10.36 -27.24
N ASN A 45 -8.87 10.25 -25.95
CA ASN A 45 -10.20 9.88 -25.47
C ASN A 45 -10.73 10.88 -24.41
N PRO A 46 -11.11 12.10 -24.81
CA PRO A 46 -11.51 13.16 -23.88
C PRO A 46 -12.78 12.86 -23.08
N GLN A 47 -13.59 11.86 -23.50
CA GLN A 47 -14.76 11.42 -22.74
C GLN A 47 -14.41 10.54 -21.53
N GLN A 48 -13.19 10.00 -21.47
CA GLN A 48 -12.76 9.14 -20.38
C GLN A 48 -12.16 9.98 -19.25
N LYS A 49 -12.75 9.89 -18.04
CA LYS A 49 -12.28 10.59 -16.85
C LYS A 49 -11.07 9.85 -16.23
N LEU A 50 -9.97 9.80 -16.97
CA LEU A 50 -8.72 9.18 -16.53
C LEU A 50 -7.79 10.27 -15.97
N GLU A 51 -7.37 10.10 -14.72
CA GLU A 51 -6.53 11.04 -14.00
C GLU A 51 -5.42 10.30 -13.26
N ALA A 52 -4.17 10.73 -13.44
CA ALA A 52 -2.98 10.03 -12.96
C ALA A 52 -2.20 10.84 -11.90
N TYR A 53 -2.89 11.35 -10.89
CA TYR A 53 -2.30 12.25 -9.89
C TYR A 53 -1.42 11.56 -8.81
N GLY A 54 -1.27 10.24 -8.84
CA GLY A 54 -0.69 9.51 -7.70
C GLY A 54 0.14 8.27 -8.05
N ILE A 55 0.78 8.22 -9.22
CA ILE A 55 1.61 7.07 -9.59
C ILE A 55 2.84 7.03 -8.67
N LYS A 56 2.96 5.94 -7.90
CA LYS A 56 4.11 5.63 -7.07
C LYS A 56 4.72 4.30 -7.49
N GLY A 57 6.04 4.25 -7.59
CA GLY A 57 6.78 3.02 -7.80
C GLY A 57 7.05 2.30 -6.48
N VAL A 58 7.17 0.99 -6.56
CA VAL A 58 7.66 0.17 -5.45
C VAL A 58 8.77 -0.74 -5.99
N VAL A 59 9.91 -0.71 -5.32
CA VAL A 59 11.03 -1.62 -5.60
C VAL A 59 11.15 -2.58 -4.44
N LEU A 60 11.07 -3.87 -4.74
CA LEU A 60 11.30 -4.93 -3.77
C LEU A 60 12.76 -5.37 -3.86
N ALA A 61 13.53 -5.15 -2.79
CA ALA A 61 14.97 -5.40 -2.82
C ALA A 61 15.48 -6.00 -1.52
N GLY A 62 16.14 -7.17 -1.64
CA GLY A 62 16.99 -7.77 -0.60
C GLY A 62 16.37 -7.91 0.80
N MET A 63 17.24 -8.05 1.79
CA MET A 63 16.91 -8.14 3.22
C MET A 63 17.56 -6.97 3.96
N ILE A 64 16.98 -6.54 5.08
CA ILE A 64 17.56 -5.46 5.91
C ILE A 64 18.99 -5.82 6.32
N PRO A 65 19.99 -4.95 6.06
CA PRO A 65 21.38 -5.21 6.43
C PRO A 65 21.69 -4.86 7.90
N ASP A 66 22.89 -5.24 8.36
CA ASP A 66 23.37 -5.00 9.75
C ASP A 66 23.37 -3.52 10.17
N THR A 67 23.45 -3.26 11.48
CA THR A 67 23.22 -1.96 12.14
C THR A 67 23.95 -0.76 11.51
N GLU A 68 25.24 -0.88 11.16
CA GLU A 68 25.99 0.23 10.53
C GLU A 68 25.54 0.50 9.09
N ARG A 69 25.24 -0.56 8.33
CA ARG A 69 24.77 -0.46 6.94
C ARG A 69 23.33 0.00 6.85
N LYS A 70 22.52 -0.39 7.85
CA LYS A 70 21.12 -0.02 7.98
C LYS A 70 20.94 1.49 7.95
N ARG A 71 21.76 2.26 8.68
CA ARG A 71 21.66 3.72 8.68
C ARG A 71 21.79 4.32 7.28
N SER A 72 22.77 3.87 6.50
CA SER A 72 22.98 4.38 5.12
C SER A 72 21.84 3.96 4.19
N PHE A 73 21.34 2.74 4.34
CA PHE A 73 20.18 2.24 3.59
C PHE A 73 18.90 3.02 3.90
N GLU A 74 18.63 3.30 5.17
CA GLU A 74 17.49 4.08 5.66
C GLU A 74 17.53 5.52 5.12
N LEU A 75 18.71 6.15 5.13
CA LEU A 75 18.90 7.48 4.55
C LEU A 75 18.57 7.48 3.05
N TYR A 76 19.07 6.48 2.32
CA TYR A 76 18.79 6.36 0.89
C TYR A 76 17.30 6.15 0.61
N ARG A 77 16.65 5.18 1.26
CA ARG A 77 15.24 4.87 0.99
C ARG A 77 14.29 6.03 1.30
N ASN A 78 14.61 6.82 2.34
CA ASN A 78 13.78 7.97 2.74
C ASN A 78 14.01 9.21 1.86
N SER A 79 15.12 9.25 1.10
CA SER A 79 15.43 10.36 0.21
C SER A 79 14.67 10.32 -1.13
N LEU A 80 14.11 9.16 -1.50
CA LEU A 80 13.49 8.96 -2.82
C LEU A 80 12.04 9.45 -2.83
N SER A 81 11.73 10.39 -3.73
CA SER A 81 10.38 10.88 -3.96
C SER A 81 9.66 10.08 -5.05
N GLY A 82 8.43 9.64 -4.77
CA GLY A 82 7.60 8.93 -5.77
C GLY A 82 7.95 7.44 -5.96
N LEU A 83 8.95 6.94 -5.24
CA LEU A 83 9.34 5.53 -5.22
C LEU A 83 9.56 5.07 -3.78
N SER A 84 9.07 3.89 -3.44
CA SER A 84 9.27 3.26 -2.13
C SER A 84 10.11 1.99 -2.28
N ILE A 85 11.14 1.85 -1.45
CA ILE A 85 11.94 0.61 -1.39
C ILE A 85 11.42 -0.21 -0.22
N ILE A 86 11.02 -1.44 -0.51
CA ILE A 86 10.56 -2.42 0.48
C ILE A 86 11.51 -3.62 0.43
N THR A 87 11.86 -4.17 1.59
CA THR A 87 12.65 -5.41 1.68
C THR A 87 11.77 -6.64 1.81
N PHE A 88 12.31 -7.83 1.51
CA PHE A 88 11.54 -9.07 1.54
C PHE A 88 11.03 -9.44 2.94
N ASP A 89 11.82 -9.16 3.97
CA ASP A 89 11.45 -9.38 5.37
C ASP A 89 10.33 -8.44 5.82
N GLU A 90 10.37 -7.17 5.42
CA GLU A 90 9.26 -6.22 5.69
C GLU A 90 7.98 -6.64 4.99
N LEU A 91 8.07 -7.07 3.73
CA LEU A 91 6.91 -7.56 2.97
C LEU A 91 6.31 -8.80 3.63
N LEU A 92 7.16 -9.75 4.02
CA LEU A 92 6.72 -10.98 4.68
C LEU A 92 6.07 -10.70 6.04
N ALA A 93 6.62 -9.78 6.82
CA ALA A 93 6.04 -9.37 8.10
C ALA A 93 4.64 -8.76 7.92
N LYS A 94 4.47 -7.88 6.91
CA LYS A 94 3.16 -7.30 6.57
C LYS A 94 2.15 -8.36 6.14
N LEU A 95 2.56 -9.33 5.32
CA LEU A 95 1.69 -10.43 4.89
C LEU A 95 1.26 -11.32 6.05
N LYS A 96 2.20 -11.70 6.94
CA LYS A 96 1.89 -12.48 8.14
C LYS A 96 0.93 -11.73 9.07
N SER A 97 1.15 -10.44 9.27
CA SER A 97 0.26 -9.58 10.05
C SER A 97 -1.14 -9.55 9.46
N CYS A 98 -1.26 -9.30 8.15
CA CYS A 98 -2.54 -9.30 7.43
C CYS A 98 -3.27 -10.65 7.54
N ALA A 99 -2.57 -11.77 7.30
CA ALA A 99 -3.14 -13.10 7.40
C ALA A 99 -3.62 -13.41 8.84
N SER A 100 -2.85 -13.04 9.85
CA SER A 100 -3.23 -13.21 11.26
C SER A 100 -4.45 -12.36 11.64
N SER A 101 -4.56 -11.15 11.07
CA SER A 101 -5.69 -10.25 11.28
C SER A 101 -6.95 -10.78 10.58
N CYS A 102 -6.83 -11.17 9.31
CA CYS A 102 -7.93 -11.74 8.53
C CYS A 102 -8.47 -13.03 9.18
N ARG A 103 -7.59 -13.90 9.69
CA ARG A 103 -7.98 -15.09 10.45
C ARG A 103 -8.77 -14.75 11.73
N ARG A 104 -8.39 -13.68 12.45
CA ARG A 104 -9.13 -13.19 13.63
C ARG A 104 -10.49 -12.61 13.23
N SER A 105 -10.55 -11.87 12.13
CA SER A 105 -11.81 -11.33 11.59
C SER A 105 -12.77 -12.43 11.15
N LEU A 106 -12.28 -13.54 10.59
CA LEU A 106 -13.12 -14.72 10.27
C LEU A 106 -13.62 -15.46 11.52
N HIS A 107 -12.94 -15.32 12.65
CA HIS A 107 -13.39 -15.86 13.95
C HIS A 107 -14.31 -14.90 14.71
N SER A 108 -14.45 -13.63 14.28
CA SER A 108 -15.60 -12.83 14.68
C SER A 108 -16.83 -13.51 14.06
N GLY A 109 -17.72 -14.03 14.92
CA GLY A 109 -18.79 -14.96 14.57
C GLY A 109 -19.65 -14.52 13.38
N MET A 110 -19.68 -13.23 13.05
CA MET A 110 -20.51 -12.64 12.00
C MET A 110 -20.44 -13.39 10.65
N ALA A 111 -19.27 -13.86 10.20
CA ALA A 111 -19.19 -14.59 8.92
C ALA A 111 -19.72 -16.04 9.02
N ARG A 112 -19.50 -16.73 10.14
CA ARG A 112 -20.05 -18.08 10.37
C ARG A 112 -21.54 -18.02 10.69
N ASP A 113 -21.97 -17.02 11.44
CA ASP A 113 -23.36 -16.81 11.85
C ASP A 113 -24.20 -16.39 10.64
N LEU A 114 -23.69 -15.51 9.76
CA LEU A 114 -24.34 -15.21 8.48
C LEU A 114 -24.40 -16.43 7.56
N TRP A 115 -23.32 -17.23 7.48
CA TRP A 115 -23.32 -18.45 6.67
C TRP A 115 -24.31 -19.51 7.20
N ASN A 116 -24.38 -19.69 8.52
CA ASN A 116 -25.31 -20.60 9.17
C ASN A 116 -26.76 -20.10 9.08
N ALA A 117 -26.99 -18.79 9.16
CA ALA A 117 -28.31 -18.18 8.95
C ALA A 117 -28.81 -18.37 7.50
N ILE A 118 -27.92 -18.26 6.51
CA ILE A 118 -28.24 -18.54 5.10
C ILE A 118 -28.54 -20.03 4.88
N LYS A 119 -27.85 -20.93 5.57
CA LYS A 119 -28.12 -22.38 5.50
C LYS A 119 -29.38 -22.79 6.26
N GLY A 120 -29.75 -22.09 7.32
CA GLY A 120 -30.90 -22.38 8.18
C GLY A 120 -32.24 -21.82 7.69
N ASN A 121 -32.24 -20.90 6.72
CA ASN A 121 -33.47 -20.29 6.20
C ASN A 121 -33.49 -20.24 4.65
N PRO A 122 -33.99 -21.30 3.97
CA PRO A 122 -34.01 -21.35 2.51
C PRO A 122 -35.02 -20.40 1.85
N SER A 123 -35.88 -19.69 2.60
CA SER A 123 -36.90 -18.79 2.03
C SER A 123 -36.54 -17.30 2.05
N ALA A 124 -35.39 -16.90 2.62
CA ALA A 124 -34.99 -15.49 2.73
C ALA A 124 -34.19 -14.93 1.53
N THR A 125 -34.03 -15.70 0.44
CA THR A 125 -33.24 -15.26 -0.73
C THR A 125 -34.05 -14.37 -1.69
N ARG A 126 -34.73 -13.33 -1.19
CA ARG A 126 -35.27 -12.30 -2.08
C ARG A 126 -35.19 -10.91 -1.46
N SER A 127 -34.45 -10.06 -2.17
CA SER A 127 -34.29 -8.61 -2.00
C SER A 127 -33.26 -8.15 -0.96
N TYR A 128 -31.99 -8.09 -1.38
CA TYR A 128 -31.06 -7.13 -0.79
C TYR A 128 -31.38 -5.74 -1.36
N SER A 129 -32.06 -4.90 -0.59
CA SER A 129 -31.95 -3.45 -0.77
C SER A 129 -30.66 -3.00 -0.09
N VAL A 130 -29.87 -2.19 -0.79
CA VAL A 130 -28.68 -1.53 -0.26
C VAL A 130 -29.10 -0.68 0.93
N VAL A 131 -28.86 -1.17 2.15
CA VAL A 131 -28.91 -0.35 3.36
C VAL A 131 -27.66 0.52 3.35
N SER A 132 -27.84 1.77 2.94
CA SER A 132 -26.90 2.86 3.21
C SER A 132 -26.60 2.93 4.71
N SER A 133 -25.30 3.00 5.03
CA SER A 133 -24.76 3.01 6.39
C SER A 133 -25.44 4.04 7.31
N PRO A 134 -25.52 3.80 8.63
CA PRO A 134 -26.05 4.80 9.55
C PRO A 134 -25.06 5.97 9.61
N THR A 135 -25.48 7.13 9.10
CA THR A 135 -24.86 8.41 9.42
C THR A 135 -24.91 8.59 10.93
N SER A 136 -23.74 8.69 11.55
CA SER A 136 -23.55 9.11 12.93
C SER A 136 -24.32 10.41 13.20
N SER A 137 -25.41 10.33 13.97
CA SER A 137 -26.03 11.51 14.57
C SER A 137 -25.12 11.99 15.71
N TRP A 138 -24.39 13.07 15.46
CA TRP A 138 -23.83 13.89 16.53
C TRP A 138 -25.00 14.56 17.29
N PRO A 139 -24.98 14.61 18.64
CA PRO A 139 -26.04 15.29 19.37
C PRO A 139 -25.88 16.81 19.22
N ALA A 140 -26.77 17.42 18.45
CA ALA A 140 -26.94 18.87 18.43
C ALA A 140 -27.59 19.31 19.75
N ALA A 141 -26.82 20.06 20.54
CA ALA A 141 -27.33 20.87 21.64
C ALA A 141 -28.38 21.86 21.10
N LYS A 142 -29.55 21.92 21.74
CA LYS A 142 -30.42 23.10 21.85
C LYS A 142 -31.46 22.87 22.96
N SER A 143 -31.19 23.42 24.14
CA SER A 143 -32.21 23.82 25.10
C SER A 143 -32.01 25.31 25.35
N GLY A 144 -33.02 26.11 25.01
CA GLY A 144 -32.96 27.57 25.09
C GLY A 144 -34.04 28.23 24.26
N MET A 145 -35.26 28.31 24.81
CA MET A 145 -36.21 29.40 24.57
C MET A 145 -37.27 29.36 25.68
N MET A 146 -37.07 30.24 26.68
CA MET A 146 -38.13 30.98 27.35
C MET A 146 -38.27 32.32 26.64
#